data_AF-A0A6I9HPQ8-F1
#
_entry.id   AF-A0A6I9HPQ8-F1
#
_cell.length_a   1.000
_cell.length_b   1.000
_cell.length_c   1.000
_cell.angle_alpha   90.00
_cell.angle_beta   90.00
_cell.angle_gamma   90.00
#
_symmetry.space_group_name_H-M   'P 1'
#
loop_
_entity.id
_entity.type
_entity.pdbx_description
1 polymer ?
#
loop_
_entity_poly.entity_id
_entity_poly.type
_entity_poly.pdbx_seq_one_letter_code
_entity_poly.pdbx_strand_id
1 'polypeptide(L)'
;GRVKAGVKWKESAWLLCDYYLPYALGGGYVISADLVRYLRLSRDYLNLWQSEDVSLGVWLAPIDVKRVHDPRFDTEYKSRGCSNKYIVTHKQSIEDMLEKHQTLAKEGKLCKEEVKLRLSYMYDWGVPPSQCCQRKDGIP
;
A
#
# COMPACT_ATOMS: atom_id res chain seq x y z
N GLY A 1 7.39 -10.17 -3.11
CA GLY A 1 7.77 -11.12 -2.05
C GLY A 1 7.45 -12.54 -2.50
N ARG A 2 8.03 -13.58 -1.87
CA ARG A 2 7.72 -14.98 -2.23
C ARG A 2 6.24 -15.27 -1.96
N VAL A 3 5.62 -16.04 -2.85
CA VAL A 3 4.21 -16.43 -2.73
C VAL A 3 3.98 -17.17 -1.42
N LYS A 4 2.90 -16.83 -0.72
CA LYS A 4 2.60 -17.39 0.60
C LYS A 4 2.09 -18.83 0.47
N ALA A 5 2.77 -19.76 1.14
CA ALA A 5 2.39 -21.17 1.21
C ALA A 5 1.67 -21.56 2.53
N GLY A 6 1.66 -20.68 3.52
CA GLY A 6 1.05 -20.94 4.84
C GLY A 6 -0.47 -20.84 4.81
N VAL A 7 -1.16 -21.68 5.59
CA VAL A 7 -2.61 -21.94 5.53
C VAL A 7 -3.48 -20.67 5.46
N LYS A 8 -3.19 -19.65 6.27
CA LYS A 8 -4.02 -18.42 6.34
C LYS A 8 -3.97 -17.55 5.07
N TRP A 9 -2.88 -17.62 4.30
CA TRP A 9 -2.65 -16.76 3.13
C TRP A 9 -2.24 -17.57 1.91
N LYS A 10 -2.61 -18.86 1.87
CA LYS A 10 -2.12 -19.79 0.87
C LYS A 10 -2.73 -19.46 -0.50
N GLU A 11 -1.89 -19.08 -1.43
CA GLU A 11 -2.28 -18.82 -2.82
C GLU A 11 -2.13 -20.10 -3.66
N SER A 12 -2.94 -21.11 -3.36
CA SER A 12 -2.83 -22.43 -4.02
C SER A 12 -3.10 -22.39 -5.53
N ALA A 13 -3.84 -21.39 -6.00
CA ALA A 13 -4.16 -21.17 -7.41
C ALA A 13 -3.13 -20.29 -8.13
N TRP A 14 -2.09 -19.80 -7.44
CA TRP A 14 -1.08 -18.96 -8.05
C TRP A 14 -0.13 -19.79 -8.91
N LEU A 15 -0.12 -19.50 -10.21
CA LEU A 15 0.63 -20.25 -11.23
C LEU A 15 1.54 -19.35 -12.08
N LEU A 16 1.73 -18.08 -11.70
CA LEU A 16 2.48 -17.12 -12.51
C LEU A 16 3.99 -17.17 -12.27
N CYS A 17 4.43 -17.33 -11.02
CA CYS A 17 5.84 -17.30 -10.62
C CYS A 17 6.00 -17.75 -9.15
N ASP A 18 7.22 -17.97 -8.66
CA ASP A 18 7.49 -18.18 -7.22
C ASP A 18 7.35 -16.89 -6.38
N TYR A 19 7.21 -15.74 -7.03
CA TYR A 19 7.07 -14.42 -6.42
C TYR A 19 5.79 -13.73 -6.89
N TYR A 20 5.19 -12.93 -6.01
CA TYR A 20 4.15 -12.00 -6.43
C TYR A 20 4.74 -10.95 -7.38
N LEU A 21 3.97 -10.61 -8.42
CA LEU A 21 4.24 -9.42 -9.25
C LEU A 21 4.16 -8.15 -8.40
N PRO A 22 4.76 -7.01 -8.80
CA PRO A 22 4.68 -5.77 -8.03
C PRO A 22 3.23 -5.32 -7.80
N TYR A 23 2.87 -5.07 -6.54
CA TYR A 23 1.55 -4.58 -6.14
C TYR A 23 1.68 -3.53 -5.04
N ALA A 24 0.67 -2.66 -4.91
CA ALA A 24 0.59 -1.70 -3.81
C ALA A 24 0.10 -2.42 -2.55
N LEU A 25 0.80 -2.27 -1.43
CA LEU A 25 0.37 -2.85 -0.16
C LEU A 25 -0.91 -2.17 0.34
N GLY A 26 -1.90 -2.98 0.70
CA GLY A 26 -3.20 -2.53 1.22
C GLY A 26 -3.13 -1.77 2.52
N GLY A 27 -4.27 -1.22 2.93
CA GLY A 27 -4.39 -0.12 3.89
C GLY A 27 -4.89 1.15 3.20
N GLY A 28 -4.48 1.35 1.94
CA GLY A 28 -5.09 2.31 1.02
C GLY A 28 -4.16 2.70 -0.13
N TYR A 29 -4.72 2.91 -1.31
CA TYR A 29 -4.04 3.43 -2.49
C TYR A 29 -5.04 4.13 -3.41
N VAL A 30 -4.55 4.94 -4.35
CA VAL A 30 -5.37 5.68 -5.31
C VAL A 30 -5.08 5.15 -6.72
N ILE A 31 -6.14 4.92 -7.49
CA ILE A 31 -6.08 4.54 -8.90
C ILE A 31 -6.89 5.53 -9.74
N SER A 32 -6.44 5.82 -10.96
CA SER A 32 -7.16 6.74 -11.85
C SER A 32 -8.46 6.12 -12.36
N ALA A 33 -9.43 6.97 -12.69
CA ALA A 33 -10.70 6.53 -13.25
C ALA A 33 -10.54 5.71 -14.55
N ASP A 34 -9.52 6.01 -15.35
CA ASP A 34 -9.23 5.27 -16.59
C ASP A 34 -8.79 3.83 -16.31
N LEU A 35 -7.95 3.61 -15.28
CA LEU A 35 -7.56 2.26 -14.86
C LEU A 35 -8.76 1.51 -14.29
N VAL A 36 -9.63 2.18 -13.52
CA VAL A 36 -10.89 1.57 -13.05
C VAL A 36 -11.76 1.14 -14.22
N ARG A 37 -11.90 2.00 -15.24
CA ARG A 37 -12.67 1.70 -16.45
C ARG A 37 -12.07 0.51 -17.21
N TYR A 38 -10.75 0.46 -17.38
CA TYR A 38 -10.06 -0.68 -17.97
C TYR A 38 -10.38 -1.97 -17.22
N LEU A 39 -10.19 -2.00 -15.90
CA LEU A 39 -10.48 -3.18 -15.08
C LEU A 39 -11.94 -3.62 -15.19
N ARG A 40 -12.87 -2.66 -15.22
CA ARG A 40 -14.30 -2.94 -15.37
C ARG A 40 -14.66 -3.60 -16.71
N LEU A 41 -14.01 -3.18 -17.80
CA LEU A 41 -14.21 -3.70 -19.15
C LEU A 41 -13.52 -5.06 -19.35
N SER A 42 -12.37 -5.25 -18.73
CA SER A 42 -11.57 -6.47 -18.87
C SER A 42 -11.92 -7.56 -17.86
N ARG A 43 -12.82 -7.30 -16.90
CA ARG A 43 -13.09 -8.15 -15.72
C ARG A 43 -13.30 -9.63 -16.03
N ASP A 44 -13.93 -9.96 -17.16
CA ASP A 44 -14.30 -11.34 -17.50
C ASP A 44 -13.05 -12.17 -17.92
N TYR A 45 -11.92 -11.51 -18.17
CA TYR A 45 -10.62 -12.12 -18.48
C TYR A 45 -9.63 -12.10 -17.30
N LEU A 46 -10.02 -11.51 -16.17
CA LEU A 46 -9.15 -11.32 -15.02
C LEU A 46 -9.29 -12.50 -14.05
N ASN A 47 -8.19 -13.22 -13.82
CA ASN A 47 -8.14 -14.21 -12.74
C ASN A 47 -8.27 -13.54 -11.37
N LEU A 48 -8.93 -14.20 -10.44
CA LEU A 48 -8.99 -13.77 -9.04
C LEU A 48 -7.96 -14.55 -8.22
N TRP A 49 -7.19 -13.83 -7.40
CA TRP A 49 -6.31 -14.42 -6.39
C TRP A 49 -6.84 -14.11 -4.99
N GLN A 50 -6.35 -14.80 -3.97
CA GLN A 50 -6.87 -14.66 -2.61
C GLN A 50 -6.67 -13.27 -2.02
N SER A 51 -5.59 -12.59 -2.37
CA SER A 51 -5.36 -11.21 -1.97
C SER A 51 -5.88 -10.22 -3.00
N GLU A 52 -6.71 -9.26 -2.58
CA GLU A 52 -7.22 -8.22 -3.49
C GLU A 52 -6.09 -7.33 -4.02
N ASP A 53 -5.12 -6.98 -3.18
CA ASP A 53 -3.98 -6.14 -3.56
C ASP A 53 -3.10 -6.84 -4.60
N VAL A 54 -2.82 -8.13 -4.38
CA VAL A 54 -2.08 -8.96 -5.35
C VAL A 54 -2.85 -9.05 -6.66
N SER A 55 -4.16 -9.28 -6.59
CA SER A 55 -5.01 -9.36 -7.78
C SER A 55 -4.93 -8.08 -8.61
N LEU A 56 -5.12 -6.92 -7.97
CA LEU A 56 -5.01 -5.63 -8.62
C LEU A 56 -3.63 -5.41 -9.25
N GLY A 57 -2.56 -5.76 -8.53
CA GLY A 57 -1.20 -5.66 -9.05
C GLY A 57 -0.98 -6.48 -10.32
N VAL A 58 -1.52 -7.70 -10.36
CA VAL A 58 -1.44 -8.56 -11.55
C VAL A 58 -2.28 -8.01 -12.70
N TRP A 59 -3.51 -7.54 -12.45
CA TRP A 59 -4.39 -7.01 -13.50
C TRP A 59 -3.80 -5.77 -14.18
N LEU A 60 -2.99 -5.00 -13.46
CA LEU A 60 -2.29 -3.82 -13.95
C LEU A 60 -0.85 -4.10 -14.43
N ALA A 61 -0.36 -5.34 -14.29
CA ALA A 61 0.98 -5.71 -14.75
C ALA A 61 1.19 -5.63 -16.28
N PRO A 62 0.22 -6.00 -17.15
CA PRO A 62 0.46 -6.05 -18.59
C PRO A 62 0.30 -4.69 -19.30
N ILE A 63 -0.11 -3.64 -18.59
CA ILE A 63 -0.34 -2.32 -19.17
C ILE A 63 0.64 -1.29 -18.62
N ASP A 64 0.91 -0.25 -19.41
CA ASP A 64 1.81 0.83 -19.00
C ASP A 64 1.14 1.73 -17.95
N VAL A 65 1.47 1.50 -16.68
CA VAL A 65 0.98 2.28 -15.55
C VAL A 65 2.11 3.11 -14.96
N LYS A 66 1.91 4.43 -14.91
CA LYS A 66 2.73 5.31 -14.09
C LYS A 66 2.47 5.05 -12.61
N ARG A 67 3.41 4.37 -11.95
CA ARG A 67 3.37 4.11 -10.52
C ARG A 67 4.06 5.25 -9.76
N VAL A 68 3.44 5.71 -8.68
CA VAL A 68 3.97 6.75 -7.80
C VAL A 68 3.94 6.22 -6.38
N HIS A 69 5.08 6.31 -5.69
CA HIS A 69 5.17 5.99 -4.27
C HIS A 69 5.13 7.29 -3.47
N ASP A 70 4.09 7.44 -2.66
CA ASP A 70 3.94 8.56 -1.74
C ASP A 70 4.12 8.07 -0.30
N PRO A 71 5.22 8.44 0.40
CA PRO A 71 5.47 7.99 1.77
C PRO A 71 4.43 8.50 2.76
N ARG A 72 3.57 9.45 2.38
CA ARG A 72 2.44 9.91 3.20
C ARG A 72 1.32 8.87 3.31
N PHE A 73 1.40 7.79 2.53
CA PHE A 73 0.57 6.59 2.68
C PHE A 73 1.32 5.60 3.56
N ASP A 74 1.18 5.72 4.88
CA ASP A 74 1.77 4.79 5.85
C ASP A 74 0.90 3.52 5.96
N THR A 75 1.01 2.64 4.97
CA THR A 75 0.20 1.41 4.88
C THR A 75 0.93 0.15 5.33
N GLU A 76 2.09 0.28 5.98
CA GLU A 76 2.85 -0.88 6.44
C GLU A 76 2.12 -1.68 7.53
N TYR A 77 2.54 -2.94 7.70
CA TYR A 77 1.99 -3.85 8.71
C TYR A 77 2.27 -3.41 10.16
N LYS A 78 3.26 -2.53 10.36
CA LYS A 78 3.64 -1.94 11.64
C LYS A 78 3.70 -0.42 11.45
N SER A 79 2.97 0.30 12.31
CA SER A 79 2.94 1.77 12.33
C SER A 79 4.34 2.38 12.34
N ARG A 80 4.52 3.46 11.59
CA ARG A 80 5.73 4.31 11.66
C ARG A 80 5.56 5.46 12.65
N GLY A 81 4.43 5.53 13.34
CA GLY A 81 4.08 6.55 14.32
C GLY A 81 2.99 7.48 13.77
N CYS A 82 3.09 8.77 14.05
CA CYS A 82 2.15 9.78 13.56
C CYS A 82 2.92 10.97 12.97
N SER A 83 2.57 11.36 11.74
CA SER A 83 2.99 12.61 11.13
C SER A 83 1.79 13.37 10.59
N ASN A 84 1.80 14.69 10.77
CA ASN A 84 0.82 15.62 10.19
C ASN A 84 0.86 15.64 8.66
N LYS A 85 1.90 15.07 8.05
CA LYS A 85 2.01 14.92 6.59
C LYS A 85 1.26 13.69 6.07
N TYR A 86 0.86 12.76 6.93
CA TYR A 86 0.20 11.54 6.48
C TYR A 86 -1.20 11.81 5.90
N ILE A 87 -1.53 11.03 4.87
CA ILE A 87 -2.83 11.06 4.19
C ILE A 87 -3.62 9.78 4.53
N VAL A 88 -2.95 8.62 4.46
CA VAL A 88 -3.50 7.32 4.82
C VAL A 88 -2.57 6.67 5.84
N THR A 89 -3.12 6.12 6.91
CA THR A 89 -2.35 5.47 7.98
C THR A 89 -2.96 4.13 8.36
N HIS A 90 -2.13 3.11 8.53
CA HIS A 90 -2.52 1.77 8.98
C HIS A 90 -1.49 1.22 9.97
N LYS A 91 -1.88 0.43 10.99
CA LYS A 91 -3.25 0.15 11.46
C LYS A 91 -3.75 1.24 12.40
N GLN A 92 -5.05 1.46 12.44
CA GLN A 92 -5.69 2.41 13.35
C GLN A 92 -6.78 1.70 14.15
N SER A 93 -6.79 1.91 15.45
CA SER A 93 -7.92 1.56 16.32
C SER A 93 -9.07 2.57 16.14
N ILE A 94 -10.22 2.27 16.72
CA ILE A 94 -11.36 3.21 16.71
C ILE A 94 -10.98 4.47 17.48
N GLU A 95 -10.29 4.31 18.59
CA GLU A 95 -9.78 5.38 19.45
C GLU A 95 -8.81 6.27 18.68
N ASP A 96 -7.85 5.69 17.95
CA ASP A 96 -6.91 6.47 17.12
C ASP A 96 -7.64 7.31 16.07
N MET A 97 -8.65 6.72 15.39
CA MET A 97 -9.43 7.41 14.36
C MET A 97 -10.24 8.57 14.94
N LEU A 98 -10.88 8.36 16.10
CA LEU A 98 -11.64 9.40 16.79
C LEU A 98 -10.72 10.53 17.27
N GLU A 99 -9.56 10.19 17.84
CA GLU A 99 -8.58 11.16 18.31
C GLU A 99 -8.04 12.01 17.15
N LYS A 100 -7.65 11.37 16.05
CA LYS A 100 -7.19 12.05 14.82
C LYS A 100 -8.26 12.98 14.26
N HIS A 101 -9.50 12.51 14.19
CA HIS A 101 -10.61 13.32 13.71
C HIS A 101 -10.85 14.55 14.59
N GLN A 102 -10.84 14.38 15.91
CA GLN A 102 -10.98 15.49 16.86
C GLN A 102 -9.85 16.50 16.76
N THR A 103 -8.60 16.02 16.62
CA THR A 103 -7.41 16.88 16.50
C THR A 103 -7.44 17.65 15.19
N LEU A 104 -7.82 17.01 14.08
CA LEU A 104 -8.02 17.68 12.79
C LEU A 104 -9.09 18.77 12.88
N ALA A 105 -10.22 18.46 13.51
CA ALA A 105 -11.33 19.41 13.64
C ALA A 105 -11.00 20.61 14.54
N LYS A 106 -10.20 20.43 15.60
CA LYS A 106 -9.87 21.48 16.58
C LYS A 106 -8.64 22.30 16.20
N GLU A 107 -7.61 21.63 15.68
CA GLU A 107 -6.27 22.20 15.53
C GLU A 107 -5.78 22.24 14.08
N GLY A 108 -6.51 21.60 13.15
CA GLY A 108 -6.07 21.45 11.77
C GLY A 108 -4.87 20.51 11.60
N LYS A 109 -4.56 19.69 12.62
CA LYS A 109 -3.43 18.76 12.66
C LYS A 109 -3.92 17.33 12.85
N LEU A 110 -3.23 16.36 12.24
CA LEU A 110 -3.59 14.94 12.36
C LEU A 110 -3.20 14.38 13.73
N CYS A 111 -2.03 14.75 14.21
CA CYS A 111 -1.41 14.15 15.40
C CYS A 111 -1.46 15.13 16.56
N LYS A 112 -1.80 14.64 17.76
CA LYS A 112 -1.57 15.39 19.00
C LYS A 112 -0.09 15.73 19.17
N GLU A 113 0.75 14.72 18.95
CA GLU A 113 2.20 14.84 18.90
C GLU A 113 2.72 14.01 17.71
N GLU A 114 3.64 14.58 16.93
CA GLU A 114 4.31 13.82 15.88
C GLU A 114 5.34 12.89 16.51
N VAL A 115 5.23 11.60 16.19
CA VAL A 115 6.12 10.56 16.70
C VAL A 115 6.61 9.73 15.53
N LYS A 116 7.91 9.50 15.47
CA LYS A 116 8.53 8.61 14.49
C LYS A 116 9.05 7.36 15.17
N LEU A 117 8.38 6.23 14.93
CA LEU A 117 8.73 4.93 15.51
C LEU A 117 9.66 4.11 14.62
N ARG A 118 9.63 4.36 13.30
CA ARG A 118 10.39 3.58 12.30
C ARG A 118 10.82 4.48 11.15
N LEU A 119 11.92 4.11 10.49
CA LEU A 119 12.37 4.77 9.27
C LEU A 119 11.47 4.41 8.08
N SER A 120 11.23 5.40 7.22
CA SER A 120 10.47 5.28 5.97
C SER A 120 11.40 5.14 4.76
N TYR A 121 10.85 4.94 3.57
CA TYR A 121 11.62 4.82 2.33
C TYR A 121 10.90 5.52 1.17
N MET A 122 11.64 5.85 0.12
CA MET A 122 11.09 6.18 -1.19
C MET A 122 11.31 4.97 -2.08
N TYR A 123 10.25 4.48 -2.73
CA TYR A 123 10.38 3.35 -3.65
C TYR A 123 11.22 3.75 -4.86
N ASP A 124 12.34 3.06 -5.07
CA ASP A 124 13.16 3.21 -6.26
C ASP A 124 12.62 2.33 -7.39
N TRP A 125 12.05 2.97 -8.41
CA TRP A 125 11.49 2.30 -9.60
C TRP A 125 12.56 1.89 -10.63
N GLY A 126 13.80 2.35 -10.48
CA GLY A 126 14.92 2.02 -11.37
C GLY A 126 15.59 0.69 -11.04
N VAL A 127 15.21 0.04 -9.94
CA VAL A 127 15.81 -1.21 -9.45
C VAL A 127 14.76 -2.30 -9.28
N PRO A 128 15.16 -3.59 -9.21
CA PRO A 128 14.23 -4.67 -8.91
C PRO A 128 13.53 -4.47 -7.55
N PRO A 129 12.30 -5.01 -7.37
CA PRO A 129 11.56 -4.88 -6.11
C PRO A 129 12.29 -5.38 -4.85
N SER A 130 13.28 -6.27 -5.00
CA SER A 130 14.13 -6.71 -3.88
C SER A 130 15.10 -5.64 -3.38
N GLN A 131 15.32 -4.57 -4.15
CA GLN A 131 16.30 -3.51 -3.90
C GLN A 131 15.66 -2.11 -3.74
N CYS A 132 14.36 -1.96 -4.02
CA CYS A 132 13.64 -0.68 -4.08
C CYS A 132 13.69 0.20 -2.82
N CYS A 133 13.81 -0.43 -1.65
CA CYS A 133 13.16 0.08 -0.45
C CYS A 133 14.14 0.28 0.71
N GLN A 134 15.21 1.05 0.45
CA GLN A 134 16.18 1.44 1.47
C GLN A 134 15.58 2.47 2.43
N ARG A 135 15.53 2.11 3.72
CA ARG A 135 14.96 2.97 4.75
C ARG A 135 15.93 4.09 5.13
N LYS A 136 15.43 5.33 5.20
CA LYS A 136 16.20 6.54 5.49
C LYS A 136 15.44 7.43 6.47
N ASP A 137 16.19 8.30 7.14
CA ASP A 137 15.60 9.36 7.95
C ASP A 137 15.13 10.54 7.08
N GLY A 138 14.31 11.44 7.63
CA GLY A 138 13.78 12.61 6.92
C GLY A 138 12.63 12.32 5.94
N ILE A 139 12.31 11.05 5.70
CA ILE A 139 11.10 10.65 4.97
C ILE A 139 9.95 10.52 5.99
N PRO A 140 8.76 11.10 5.70
CA PRO A 140 7.56 10.91 6.51
C PRO A 140 7.29 9.44 6.78
#